data_AF-A0A4Q3RWI8-F1
#
_entry.id   AF-A0A4Q3RWI8-F1
#
_cell.length_a   1.000
_cell.length_b   1.000
_cell.length_c   1.000
_cell.angle_alpha   90.00
_cell.angle_beta   90.00
_cell.angle_gamma   90.00
#
_symmetry.space_group_name_H-M   'P 1'
#
loop_
_entity.id
_entity.type
_entity.pdbx_description
1 polymer ?
#
loop_
_entity_poly.entity_id
_entity_poly.type
_entity_poly.pdbx_seq_one_letter_code
_entity_poly.pdbx_strand_id
1 'polypeptide(L)'
;MCTDHVQLWLLSQVFKTFTQKKLFTQTGINHLQRFYLANLILPGIAYIVLLLVNEEAEDVFMLVMLHAIIGVFAYFIAAIFRQGVLLQNEQDLYI
;
A
#
# COMPACT_ATOMS: atom_id res chain seq x y z
N MET A 1 4.73 -16.74 -5.99
CA MET A 1 5.85 -16.75 -6.96
C MET A 1 5.81 -15.57 -7.95
N CYS A 2 4.79 -15.34 -8.80
CA CYS A 2 4.81 -14.17 -9.70
C CYS A 2 4.43 -12.82 -9.05
N THR A 3 3.71 -12.81 -7.94
CA THR A 3 3.27 -11.58 -7.25
C THR A 3 4.34 -10.94 -6.36
N ASP A 4 5.34 -11.71 -5.97
CA ASP A 4 6.26 -11.35 -4.89
C ASP A 4 7.19 -10.21 -5.32
N HIS A 5 7.62 -10.21 -6.58
CA HIS A 5 8.43 -9.14 -7.18
C HIS A 5 7.69 -7.80 -7.23
N VAL A 6 6.38 -7.82 -7.52
CA VAL A 6 5.56 -6.60 -7.59
C VAL A 6 5.41 -5.98 -6.21
N GLN A 7 5.16 -6.80 -5.18
CA GLN A 7 5.01 -6.33 -3.81
C GLN A 7 6.32 -5.75 -3.24
N LEU A 8 7.46 -6.40 -3.50
CA LEU A 8 8.77 -5.89 -3.09
C LEU A 8 9.09 -4.55 -3.78
N TRP A 9 8.73 -4.41 -5.06
CA TRP A 9 8.91 -3.14 -5.77
C TRP A 9 8.02 -2.02 -5.20
N LEU A 10 6.74 -2.30 -4.93
CA LEU A 10 5.84 -1.32 -4.29
C LEU A 10 6.35 -0.96 -2.89
N LEU A 11 6.81 -1.93 -2.11
CA LEU A 11 7.40 -1.70 -0.79
C LEU A 11 8.64 -0.81 -0.87
N SER A 12 9.50 -1.00 -1.89
CA SER A 12 10.67 -0.13 -2.08
C SER A 12 10.29 1.34 -2.31
N GLN A 13 9.16 1.60 -2.98
CA GLN A 13 8.66 2.96 -3.19
C GLN A 13 8.09 3.57 -1.90
N VAL A 14 7.47 2.74 -1.05
CA VAL A 14 7.08 3.17 0.30
C VAL A 14 8.31 3.56 1.11
N PHE A 15 9.37 2.76 1.12
CA PHE A 15 10.62 3.14 1.80
C PHE A 15 11.22 4.45 1.26
N LYS A 16 11.28 4.62 -0.07
CA LYS A 16 11.71 5.89 -0.68
C LYS A 16 10.86 7.08 -0.24
N THR A 17 9.57 6.87 0.00
CA THR A 17 8.64 7.91 0.48
C THR A 17 8.96 8.37 1.91
N PHE A 18 9.55 7.49 2.74
CA PHE A 18 9.96 7.83 4.10
C PHE A 18 11.39 8.36 4.21
N THR A 19 12.24 8.15 3.20
CA THR A 19 13.66 8.58 3.20
C THR A 19 13.94 9.83 2.37
N GLN A 20 12.95 10.35 1.66
CA GLN A 20 13.05 11.63 0.93
C GLN A 20 13.14 12.84 1.88
N LYS A 21 13.81 13.91 1.41
CA LYS A 21 14.04 15.14 2.18
C LYS A 21 12.74 15.83 2.66
N LYS A 22 11.69 15.85 1.82
CA LYS A 22 10.34 16.33 2.20
C LYS A 22 9.47 15.10 2.39
N LEU A 23 8.95 14.89 3.61
CA LEU A 23 8.19 13.70 3.96
C LEU A 23 6.82 13.67 3.26
N PHE A 24 6.04 14.75 3.39
CA PHE A 24 4.70 14.83 2.80
C PHE A 24 4.80 15.38 1.36
N THR A 25 4.68 14.49 0.38
CA THR A 25 4.68 14.84 -1.04
C THR A 25 3.55 14.12 -1.78
N GLN A 26 3.08 14.72 -2.87
CA GLN A 26 2.06 14.07 -3.72
C GLN A 26 2.56 12.75 -4.29
N THR A 27 3.84 12.66 -4.63
CA THR A 27 4.49 11.41 -5.07
C THR A 27 4.44 10.35 -3.97
N GLY A 28 4.73 10.72 -2.72
CA GLY A 28 4.62 9.83 -1.57
C GLY A 28 3.20 9.28 -1.35
N ILE A 29 2.20 10.15 -1.49
CA ILE A 29 0.78 9.75 -1.45
C ILE A 29 0.49 8.72 -2.55
N ASN A 30 0.97 8.95 -3.77
CA ASN A 30 0.74 8.04 -4.90
C ASN A 30 1.41 6.67 -4.69
N HIS A 31 2.62 6.64 -4.11
CA HIS A 31 3.30 5.38 -3.76
C HIS A 31 2.51 4.58 -2.71
N LEU A 32 2.13 5.23 -1.61
CA LEU A 32 1.30 4.62 -0.56
C LEU A 32 -0.05 4.16 -1.12
N GLN A 33 -0.64 4.93 -2.04
CA GLN A 33 -1.90 4.58 -2.68
C GLN A 33 -1.83 3.31 -3.49
N ARG A 34 -0.82 3.18 -4.35
CA ARG A 34 -0.58 1.96 -5.13
C ARG A 34 -0.30 0.78 -4.21
N PHE A 35 0.49 1.00 -3.15
CA PHE A 35 0.83 -0.05 -2.20
C PHE A 35 -0.40 -0.58 -1.44
N TYR A 36 -1.25 0.30 -0.89
CA TYR A 36 -2.43 -0.17 -0.16
C TYR A 36 -3.44 -0.84 -1.10
N LEU A 37 -3.68 -0.29 -2.30
CA LEU A 37 -4.61 -0.89 -3.27
C LEU A 37 -4.13 -2.29 -3.69
N ALA A 38 -2.83 -2.44 -3.97
CA ALA A 38 -2.26 -3.73 -4.32
C ALA A 38 -2.41 -4.76 -3.18
N ASN A 39 -2.17 -4.36 -1.93
CA ASN A 39 -2.31 -5.25 -0.77
C ASN A 39 -3.77 -5.63 -0.46
N LEU A 40 -4.73 -4.73 -0.72
CA LEU A 40 -6.16 -5.02 -0.49
C LEU A 40 -6.79 -5.84 -1.61
N ILE A 41 -6.36 -5.64 -2.86
CA ILE A 41 -7.04 -6.19 -4.05
C ILE A 41 -6.35 -7.44 -4.58
N LEU A 42 -5.03 -7.42 -4.80
CA LEU A 42 -4.34 -8.51 -5.51
C LEU A 42 -4.43 -9.86 -4.76
N PRO A 43 -4.21 -9.94 -3.44
CA PRO A 43 -4.32 -11.20 -2.70
C PRO A 43 -5.75 -11.74 -2.70
N GLY A 44 -6.76 -10.87 -2.59
CA GLY A 44 -8.16 -11.27 -2.66
C GLY A 44 -8.54 -11.84 -4.02
N ILE A 45 -8.13 -11.18 -5.11
CA ILE A 45 -8.32 -11.71 -6.47
C ILE A 45 -7.59 -13.04 -6.64
N ALA A 46 -6.33 -13.13 -6.22
CA ALA A 46 -5.55 -14.35 -6.32
C ALA A 46 -6.19 -15.52 -5.55
N TYR A 47 -6.73 -15.25 -4.37
CA TYR A 47 -7.44 -16.24 -3.56
C TYR A 47 -8.73 -16.73 -4.23
N ILE A 48 -9.54 -15.82 -4.79
CA ILE A 48 -10.75 -16.19 -5.54
C ILE A 48 -10.37 -17.06 -6.76
N VAL A 49 -9.33 -16.68 -7.50
CA VAL A 49 -8.84 -17.48 -8.64
C VAL A 49 -8.37 -18.85 -8.18
N LEU A 50 -7.69 -18.94 -7.04
CA LEU A 50 -7.24 -20.22 -6.49
C LEU A 50 -8.41 -21.14 -6.13
N LEU A 51 -9.47 -20.60 -5.50
CA LEU A 51 -10.69 -21.35 -5.15
C LEU A 51 -11.42 -21.90 -6.38
N LEU A 52 -11.31 -21.23 -7.54
CA LEU A 52 -11.91 -21.73 -8.79
C LEU A 52 -11.15 -22.93 -9.39
N VAL A 53 -9.89 -23.14 -8.98
CA VAL A 53 -9.01 -24.17 -9.55
C VAL A 53 -8.72 -25.30 -8.56
N ASN A 54 -8.68 -25.00 -7.26
CA ASN A 54 -8.36 -25.94 -6.20
C ASN A 54 -9.37 -25.80 -5.04
N GLU A 55 -9.91 -26.92 -4.58
CA GLU A 55 -10.91 -26.94 -3.49
C GLU A 55 -10.29 -26.67 -2.10
N GLU A 56 -8.98 -26.91 -1.93
CA GLU A 56 -8.27 -26.67 -0.67
C GLU A 56 -7.35 -25.45 -0.77
N ALA A 57 -7.80 -24.33 -0.19
CA ALA A 57 -7.05 -23.06 -0.17
C ALA A 57 -6.98 -22.42 1.23
N GLU A 58 -7.36 -23.14 2.29
CA GLU A 58 -7.42 -22.58 3.65
C GLU A 58 -6.06 -21.99 4.11
N ASP A 59 -4.95 -22.64 3.75
CA ASP A 59 -3.60 -22.18 4.07
C ASP A 59 -3.27 -20.78 3.51
N VAL A 60 -3.94 -20.38 2.41
CA VAL A 60 -3.71 -19.09 1.74
C VAL A 60 -4.54 -17.97 2.39
N PHE A 61 -5.62 -18.31 3.11
CA PHE A 61 -6.50 -17.32 3.73
C PHE A 61 -5.75 -16.43 4.74
N MET A 62 -4.87 -17.02 5.55
CA MET A 62 -4.07 -16.27 6.51
C MET A 62 -3.15 -15.25 5.83
N LEU A 63 -2.60 -15.59 4.66
CA LEU A 63 -1.77 -14.67 3.87
C LEU A 63 -2.59 -13.50 3.30
N VAL A 64 -3.81 -13.77 2.83
CA VAL A 64 -4.74 -12.71 2.38
C VAL A 64 -5.05 -11.74 3.51
N MET A 65 -5.34 -12.26 4.71
CA MET A 65 -5.59 -11.44 5.90
C MET A 65 -4.39 -10.59 6.30
N LEU A 66 -3.17 -11.14 6.23
CA LEU A 66 -1.95 -10.39 6.50
C LEU A 66 -1.82 -9.19 5.53
N HIS A 67 -2.01 -9.41 4.24
CA HIS A 67 -1.98 -8.32 3.27
C HIS A 67 -3.10 -7.31 3.49
N ALA A 68 -4.30 -7.76 3.88
CA ALA A 68 -5.41 -6.87 4.18
C ALA A 68 -5.06 -5.91 5.33
N ILE A 69 -4.50 -6.43 6.42
CA ILE A 69 -4.05 -5.63 7.57
C ILE A 69 -2.99 -4.60 7.14
N ILE A 70 -1.96 -5.04 6.41
CA ILE A 70 -0.90 -4.17 5.89
C ILE A 70 -1.49 -3.08 4.98
N GLY A 71 -2.43 -3.44 4.12
CA GLY A 71 -3.15 -2.53 3.24
C GLY A 71 -3.91 -1.46 4.01
N VAL A 72 -4.67 -1.85 5.04
CA VAL A 72 -5.41 -0.90 5.90
C VAL A 72 -4.47 0.08 6.59
N PHE A 73 -3.35 -0.39 7.16
CA PHE A 73 -2.36 0.51 7.76
C PHE A 73 -1.76 1.47 6.74
N ALA A 74 -1.39 0.98 5.56
CA ALA A 74 -0.87 1.84 4.50
C ALA A 74 -1.90 2.86 3.98
N TYR A 75 -3.18 2.51 3.97
CA TYR A 75 -4.27 3.44 3.68
C TYR A 75 -4.32 4.58 4.70
N PHE A 76 -4.25 4.27 6.00
CA PHE A 76 -4.22 5.31 7.03
C PHE A 76 -2.99 6.22 6.89
N ILE A 77 -1.82 5.65 6.60
CA ILE A 77 -0.61 6.45 6.33
C ILE A 77 -0.81 7.35 5.10
N ALA A 78 -1.41 6.83 4.02
CA ALA A 78 -1.72 7.64 2.84
C ALA A 78 -2.66 8.82 3.17
N ALA A 79 -3.66 8.59 4.03
CA ALA A 79 -4.56 9.64 4.51
C ALA A 79 -3.83 10.70 5.34
N ILE A 80 -2.94 10.27 6.25
CA ILE A 80 -2.09 11.19 7.04
C ILE A 80 -1.19 12.01 6.11
N PHE A 81 -0.59 11.40 5.10
CA PHE A 81 0.24 12.11 4.13
C PHE A 81 -0.55 13.15 3.34
N ARG A 82 -1.79 12.85 2.95
CA ARG A 82 -2.70 13.82 2.29
C ARG A 82 -2.94 15.04 3.17
N GLN A 83 -3.24 14.84 4.45
CA GLN A 83 -3.39 15.95 5.39
C GLN A 83 -2.08 16.71 5.59
N GLY A 84 -0.95 15.99 5.70
CA GLY A 84 0.38 16.58 5.84
C GLY A 84 0.79 17.46 4.65
N VAL A 85 0.45 17.07 3.41
CA VAL A 85 0.72 17.90 2.22
C VAL A 85 -0.08 19.19 2.27
N LEU A 86 -1.36 19.12 2.63
CA LEU A 86 -2.22 20.31 2.74
C LEU A 86 -1.67 21.29 3.79
N LEU A 87 -1.35 20.79 4.99
CA LEU A 87 -0.80 21.60 6.07
C LEU A 87 0.57 22.20 5.71
N GLN A 88 1.45 21.44 5.05
CA GLN A 88 2.74 21.98 4.60
C GLN A 88 2.58 23.09 3.58
N ASN A 89 1.65 22.96 2.64
CA ASN A 89 1.41 24.00 1.64
C ASN A 89 0.80 25.27 2.25
N GLU A 90 -0.04 25.14 3.28
CA GLU A 90 -0.54 26.29 4.03
C GLU A 90 0.60 27.01 4.76
N GLN A 91 1.51 26.28 5.41
CA GLN A 91 2.66 26.88 6.10
C GLN A 91 3.67 27.53 5.15
N ASP A 92 3.95 26.91 4.00
CA ASP A 92 4.82 27.45 2.96
C ASP A 92 4.26 28.76 2.34
N LEU A 93 2.96 29.06 2.50
CA LEU A 93 2.32 30.28 1.98
C LEU A 93 2.49 31.51 2.89
N TYR A 94 2.70 31.31 4.20
CA TYR A 94 2.83 32.40 5.18
C TYR A 94 4.28 32.83 5.46
N ILE A 95 5.26 32.10 4.93
CA ILE A 95 6.71 32.34 5.09
C ILE A 95 7.24 32.99 3.81
#